data_AF-A0A9J6E9E6-F1
#
_entry.id   AF-A0A9J6E9E6-F1
#
_cell.length_a   1.000
_cell.length_b   1.000
_cell.length_c   1.000
_cell.angle_alpha   90.00
_cell.angle_beta   90.00
_cell.angle_gamma   90.00
#
_symmetry.space_group_name_H-M   'P 1'
#
loop_
_entity.id
_entity.type
_entity.pdbx_description
1 polymer ?
#
loop_
_entity_poly.entity_id
_entity_poly.type
_entity_poly.pdbx_seq_one_letter_code
_entity_poly.pdbx_strand_id
1 'polypeptide(L)'
;MNRKLSIEGLVKIIGASACIVGDFGRIFRPDQSVDEESVQHHSMYAFFLLNGVVDVIYNAGFPFPANTDYVVLVLAITSEGLMLHLHLHGKTLLNTQTHRLLVYIVVAMIACLIAEMCRSPKHSGVPGSCLLLPSAWDVAMAARLHSLQPAAQLQALGR
;
A
#
# COMPACT_ATOMS: atom_id res chain seq x y z
N MET A 1 -11.45 -19.93 -23.59
CA MET A 1 -10.90 -19.60 -22.25
C MET A 1 -11.03 -18.10 -22.07
N ASN A 2 -12.04 -17.64 -21.34
CA ASN A 2 -12.35 -16.21 -21.23
C ASN A 2 -11.37 -15.58 -20.21
N ARG A 3 -10.27 -15.00 -20.68
CA ARG A 3 -9.24 -14.38 -19.83
C ARG A 3 -9.85 -13.13 -19.20
N LYS A 4 -10.24 -13.21 -17.93
CA LYS A 4 -10.74 -12.05 -17.18
C LYS A 4 -9.52 -11.28 -16.68
N LEU A 5 -9.34 -10.04 -17.12
CA LEU A 5 -8.33 -9.16 -16.55
C LEU A 5 -8.71 -8.84 -15.09
N SER A 6 -7.75 -8.93 -14.17
CA SER A 6 -7.95 -8.51 -12.79
C SER A 6 -8.06 -6.99 -12.73
N ILE A 7 -9.29 -6.48 -12.57
CA ILE A 7 -9.52 -5.04 -12.40
C ILE A 7 -8.78 -4.54 -11.16
N GLU A 8 -8.79 -5.32 -10.07
CA GLU A 8 -8.08 -4.99 -8.83
C GLU A 8 -6.56 -4.90 -9.05
N GLY A 9 -5.98 -5.89 -9.74
CA GLY A 9 -4.56 -5.87 -10.05
C GLY A 9 -4.16 -4.67 -10.93
N LEU A 10 -5.00 -4.30 -11.90
CA LEU A 10 -4.79 -3.11 -12.73
C LEU A 10 -4.85 -1.82 -11.91
N VAL A 11 -5.81 -1.70 -10.99
CA VAL A 11 -5.92 -0.53 -10.09
C VAL A 11 -4.68 -0.40 -9.22
N LYS A 12 -4.18 -1.50 -8.64
CA LYS A 12 -2.94 -1.52 -7.84
C LYS A 12 -1.74 -1.07 -8.67
N ILE A 13 -1.59 -1.59 -9.90
CA ILE A 13 -0.48 -1.24 -10.79
C ILE A 13 -0.52 0.25 -11.14
N ILE A 14 -1.67 0.76 -11.57
CA ILE A 14 -1.82 2.16 -11.98
C ILE A 14 -1.57 3.09 -10.79
N GLY A 15 -2.18 2.79 -9.63
CA GLY A 15 -2.03 3.58 -8.41
C GLY A 15 -0.58 3.63 -7.92
N ALA A 16 0.06 2.47 -7.76
CA ALA A 16 1.45 2.39 -7.30
C ALA A 16 2.41 3.08 -8.28
N SER A 17 2.20 2.90 -9.60
CA SER A 17 3.03 3.58 -10.62
C SER A 17 2.88 5.10 -10.56
N ALA A 18 1.66 5.60 -10.39
CA ALA A 18 1.40 7.05 -10.27
C ALA A 18 2.07 7.63 -9.01
N CYS A 19 2.02 6.91 -7.89
CA CYS A 19 2.68 7.31 -6.65
C CYS A 19 4.21 7.35 -6.79
N ILE A 20 4.83 6.33 -7.40
CA ILE A 20 6.27 6.30 -7.67
C ILE A 20 6.68 7.46 -8.57
N VAL A 21 5.97 7.70 -9.67
CA VAL A 21 6.27 8.81 -10.59
C VAL A 21 6.11 10.17 -9.90
N GLY A 22 5.06 10.33 -9.09
CA GLY A 22 4.81 11.55 -8.33
C GLY A 22 5.92 11.89 -7.35
N ASP A 23 6.52 10.86 -6.75
CA ASP A 23 7.60 11.03 -5.77
C ASP A 23 8.98 11.17 -6.44
N PHE A 24 9.25 10.46 -7.54
CA PHE A 24 10.43 10.69 -8.38
C PHE A 24 10.52 12.12 -8.93
N GLY A 25 9.37 12.73 -9.26
CA GLY A 25 9.31 14.13 -9.70
C GLY A 25 9.80 15.12 -8.63
N ARG A 26 9.81 14.75 -7.35
CA ARG A 26 10.32 15.58 -6.26
C ARG A 26 11.84 15.53 -6.15
N ILE A 27 12.46 14.39 -6.48
CA ILE A 27 13.92 14.19 -6.43
C ILE A 27 14.67 15.13 -7.39
N PHE A 28 14.04 15.54 -8.50
CA PHE A 28 14.64 16.47 -9.45
C PHE A 28 14.47 17.95 -9.07
N ARG A 29 13.84 18.26 -7.93
CA ARG A 29 13.82 19.64 -7.41
C ARG A 29 15.19 19.94 -6.78
N PRO A 30 15.85 21.04 -7.19
CA PRO A 30 17.24 21.33 -6.80
C PRO A 30 17.44 21.64 -5.30
N ASP A 31 16.38 21.63 -4.50
CA ASP A 31 16.37 22.02 -3.08
C ASP A 31 16.03 20.89 -2.09
N GLN A 32 15.78 19.65 -2.55
CA GLN A 32 15.33 18.56 -1.68
C GLN A 32 16.28 17.34 -1.69
N SER A 33 16.80 16.99 -0.50
CA SER A 33 17.45 15.70 -0.26
C SER A 33 16.40 14.59 -0.20
N VAL A 34 16.75 13.38 -0.64
CA VAL A 34 15.93 12.18 -0.44
C VAL A 34 15.66 12.01 1.06
N ASP A 35 14.40 12.16 1.45
CA ASP A 35 13.95 11.99 2.82
C ASP A 35 13.68 10.51 3.13
N GLU A 36 13.90 10.13 4.38
CA GLU A 36 13.67 8.75 4.85
C GLU A 36 12.21 8.32 4.63
N GLU A 37 11.27 9.28 4.72
CA GLU A 37 9.85 9.08 4.45
C GLU A 37 9.58 8.69 3.00
N SER A 38 10.18 9.37 2.01
CA SER A 38 10.04 9.01 0.58
C SER A 38 10.53 7.60 0.29
N VAL A 39 11.68 7.20 0.88
CA VAL A 39 12.23 5.85 0.67
C VAL A 39 11.30 4.78 1.23
N GLN A 40 10.71 5.01 2.42
CA GLN A 40 9.75 4.11 3.02
C GLN A 40 8.48 3.98 2.16
N HIS A 41 7.93 5.10 1.66
CA HIS A 41 6.76 5.09 0.77
C HIS A 41 7.06 4.39 -0.56
N HIS A 42 8.22 4.62 -1.16
CA HIS A 42 8.65 3.92 -2.38
C HIS A 42 8.70 2.40 -2.19
N SER A 43 9.22 1.93 -1.05
CA SER A 43 9.26 0.51 -0.74
C SER A 43 7.85 -0.10 -0.66
N MET A 44 6.92 0.60 0.00
CA MET A 44 5.52 0.20 0.10
C MET A 44 4.85 0.12 -1.29
N TYR A 45 5.00 1.17 -2.11
CA TYR A 45 4.45 1.19 -3.47
C TYR A 45 5.00 0.04 -4.33
N ALA A 46 6.28 -0.32 -4.17
CA ALA A 46 6.87 -1.43 -4.91
C ALA A 46 6.23 -2.79 -4.55
N PHE A 47 5.91 -3.05 -3.28
CA PHE A 47 5.22 -4.28 -2.89
C PHE A 47 3.76 -4.32 -3.38
N PHE A 48 3.04 -3.19 -3.37
CA PHE A 48 1.70 -3.11 -3.94
C PHE A 48 1.69 -3.25 -5.47
N LEU A 49 2.70 -2.71 -6.15
CA LEU A 49 2.92 -2.92 -7.58
C LEU A 49 3.15 -4.40 -7.89
N LEU A 50 4.03 -5.06 -7.13
CA LEU A 50 4.30 -6.49 -7.24
C LEU A 50 3.02 -7.31 -7.05
N ASN A 51 2.22 -6.99 -6.02
CA ASN A 51 0.94 -7.65 -5.80
C ASN A 51 -0.01 -7.48 -6.99
N GLY A 52 -0.14 -6.26 -7.52
CA GLY A 52 -0.99 -6.00 -8.68
C GLY A 52 -0.56 -6.78 -9.92
N VAL A 53 0.75 -6.90 -10.16
CA VAL A 53 1.31 -7.72 -11.25
C VAL A 53 0.98 -9.20 -11.05
N VAL A 54 1.16 -9.72 -9.83
CA VAL A 54 0.82 -11.12 -9.50
C VAL A 54 -0.67 -11.37 -9.71
N ASP A 55 -1.56 -10.48 -9.28
CA ASP A 55 -3.02 -10.60 -9.47
C ASP A 55 -3.40 -10.67 -10.97
N VAL A 56 -2.75 -9.87 -11.82
CA VAL A 56 -3.00 -9.87 -13.28
C VAL A 56 -2.47 -11.14 -13.92
N ILE A 57 -1.25 -11.56 -13.60
CA ILE A 57 -0.61 -12.75 -14.18
C ILE A 57 -1.33 -14.03 -13.71
N TYR A 58 -1.73 -14.10 -12.45
CA TYR A 58 -2.51 -15.20 -11.89
C TYR A 58 -3.85 -15.36 -12.63
N ASN A 59 -4.58 -14.26 -12.84
CA ASN A 59 -5.83 -14.27 -13.62
C ASN A 59 -5.63 -14.52 -15.12
N ALA A 60 -4.46 -14.22 -15.67
CA ALA A 60 -4.09 -14.56 -17.05
C ALA A 60 -3.86 -16.08 -17.27
N GLY A 61 -3.85 -16.87 -16.19
CA GLY A 61 -3.74 -18.32 -16.23
C GLY A 61 -2.31 -18.85 -16.08
N PHE A 62 -1.39 -18.06 -15.53
CA PHE A 62 -0.03 -18.52 -15.24
C PHE A 62 -0.02 -19.51 -14.06
N PRO A 63 0.75 -20.61 -14.14
CA PRO A 63 0.81 -21.61 -13.08
C PRO A 63 1.69 -21.12 -11.92
N PHE A 64 1.09 -20.40 -10.97
CA PHE A 64 1.73 -20.09 -9.70
C PHE A 64 1.51 -21.20 -8.66
N PRO A 65 2.40 -21.34 -7.67
CA PRO A 65 2.13 -22.13 -6.47
C PRO A 65 0.81 -21.70 -5.81
N ALA A 66 0.13 -22.64 -5.14
CA ALA A 66 -1.09 -22.33 -4.42
C ALA A 66 -0.88 -21.18 -3.43
N ASN A 67 -1.84 -20.27 -3.35
CA ASN A 67 -1.87 -19.12 -2.43
C ASN A 67 -0.77 -18.07 -2.64
N THR A 68 -0.14 -18.03 -3.82
CA THR A 68 0.87 -16.99 -4.14
C THR A 68 0.28 -15.58 -4.06
N ASP A 69 -0.97 -15.41 -4.47
CA ASP A 69 -1.77 -14.18 -4.32
C ASP A 69 -1.89 -13.73 -2.86
N TYR A 70 -2.21 -14.65 -1.94
CA TYR A 70 -2.27 -14.35 -0.51
C TYR A 70 -0.92 -13.97 0.07
N VAL A 71 0.15 -14.68 -0.28
CA VAL A 71 1.50 -14.43 0.25
C VAL A 71 2.00 -13.05 -0.17
N VAL A 72 1.85 -12.69 -1.44
CA VAL A 72 2.30 -11.40 -1.96
C VAL A 72 1.46 -10.25 -1.38
N LEU A 73 0.17 -10.48 -1.12
CA LEU A 73 -0.70 -9.51 -0.47
C LEU A 73 -0.33 -9.29 1.00
N VAL A 74 -0.04 -10.37 1.73
CA VAL A 74 0.46 -10.27 3.12
C VAL A 74 1.78 -9.51 3.17
N LEU A 75 2.69 -9.75 2.22
CA LEU A 75 3.94 -8.98 2.12
C LEU A 75 3.68 -7.48 1.87
N ALA A 76 2.76 -7.13 0.97
CA ALA A 76 2.40 -5.73 0.72
C ALA A 76 1.84 -5.04 1.96
N ILE A 77 0.85 -5.65 2.62
CA ILE A 77 0.22 -5.10 3.84
C ILE A 77 1.23 -5.06 5.01
N THR A 78 2.15 -6.01 5.08
CA THR A 78 3.22 -5.99 6.09
C THR A 78 4.17 -4.82 5.88
N SER A 79 4.53 -4.50 4.63
CA SER A 79 5.37 -3.35 4.31
C SER A 79 4.73 -2.02 4.71
N GLU A 80 3.41 -1.91 4.51
CA GLU A 80 2.60 -0.78 4.95
C GLU A 80 2.59 -0.66 6.48
N GLY A 81 2.34 -1.77 7.19
CA GLY A 81 2.37 -1.82 8.65
C GLY A 81 3.74 -1.44 9.23
N LEU A 82 4.82 -1.87 8.59
CA LEU A 82 6.19 -1.51 9.00
C LEU A 82 6.44 -0.02 8.80
N MET A 83 6.02 0.55 7.66
CA MET A 83 6.13 1.99 7.41
C MET A 83 5.33 2.78 8.47
N LEU A 84 4.07 2.40 8.73
CA LEU A 84 3.25 3.04 9.76
C LEU A 84 3.87 2.98 11.16
N HIS A 85 4.57 1.89 11.46
CA HIS A 85 5.28 1.74 12.72
C HIS A 85 6.52 2.65 12.81
N LEU A 86 7.27 2.77 11.71
CA LEU A 86 8.49 3.59 11.65
C LEU A 86 8.19 5.10 11.50
N HIS A 87 7.02 5.46 10.92
CA HIS A 87 6.56 6.84 10.72
C HIS A 87 6.14 7.59 11.99
N LEU A 88 6.19 6.92 13.14
CA LEU A 88 5.75 7.45 14.43
C LEU A 88 6.76 8.41 15.09
N HIS A 89 8.01 8.47 14.60
CA HIS A 89 9.04 9.32 15.20
C HIS A 89 8.70 10.81 15.07
N GLY A 90 8.52 11.50 16.22
CA GLY A 90 8.40 12.97 16.29
C GLY A 90 7.03 13.57 15.97
N LYS A 91 5.97 12.77 15.80
CA LYS A 91 4.60 13.27 15.51
C LYS A 91 3.83 13.64 16.79
N THR A 92 2.77 14.44 16.65
CA THR A 92 1.90 14.84 17.77
C THR A 92 1.21 13.65 18.44
N LEU A 93 0.77 13.80 19.70
CA LEU A 93 0.13 12.73 20.47
C LEU A 93 -1.08 12.12 19.75
N LEU A 94 -1.93 12.96 19.15
CA LEU A 94 -3.11 12.53 18.40
C LEU A 94 -2.70 11.69 17.17
N ASN A 95 -1.73 12.17 16.39
CA ASN A 95 -1.25 11.46 15.21
C ASN A 95 -0.65 10.09 15.60
N THR A 96 0.05 10.04 16.73
CA THR A 96 0.66 8.82 17.26
C THR A 96 -0.38 7.78 17.65
N GLN A 97 -1.49 8.18 18.29
CA GLN A 97 -2.58 7.25 18.62
C GLN A 97 -3.29 6.73 17.37
N THR A 98 -3.52 7.59 16.37
CA THR A 98 -4.14 7.17 15.10
C THR A 98 -3.27 6.16 14.36
N HIS A 99 -1.96 6.40 14.26
CA HIS A 99 -1.03 5.46 13.61
C HIS A 99 -0.94 4.14 14.38
N ARG A 100 -0.95 4.18 15.72
CA ARG A 100 -1.02 2.95 16.53
C ARG A 100 -2.30 2.14 16.28
N LEU A 101 -3.46 2.79 16.23
CA LEU A 101 -4.73 2.12 15.94
C LEU A 101 -4.70 1.44 14.57
N LEU A 102 -4.13 2.11 13.59
CA LEU A 102 -4.00 1.63 12.23
C LEU A 102 -3.04 0.44 12.12
N VAL A 103 -1.92 0.45 12.86
CA VAL A 103 -1.05 -0.73 12.99
C VAL A 103 -1.82 -1.94 13.55
N TYR A 104 -2.68 -1.75 14.55
CA TYR A 104 -3.53 -2.85 15.04
C TYR A 104 -4.52 -3.36 13.99
N ILE A 105 -5.10 -2.46 13.18
CA ILE A 105 -5.97 -2.85 12.07
C ILE A 105 -5.19 -3.68 11.04
N VAL A 106 -3.98 -3.24 10.66
CA VAL A 106 -3.10 -3.97 9.74
C VAL A 106 -2.78 -5.37 10.26
N VAL A 107 -2.41 -5.50 11.53
CA VAL A 107 -2.15 -6.81 12.17
C VAL A 107 -3.40 -7.70 12.15
N ALA A 108 -4.58 -7.14 12.46
CA ALA A 108 -5.83 -7.88 12.41
C ALA A 108 -6.17 -8.34 10.97
N MET A 109 -5.91 -7.50 9.96
CA MET A 109 -6.09 -7.87 8.55
C MET A 109 -5.16 -8.99 8.12
N ILE A 110 -3.88 -8.93 8.50
CA ILE A 110 -2.91 -10.01 8.22
C ILE A 110 -3.37 -11.32 8.88
N ALA A 111 -3.84 -11.27 10.13
CA ALA A 111 -4.36 -12.45 10.83
C ALA A 111 -5.58 -13.04 10.11
N CYS A 112 -6.52 -12.20 9.66
CA CYS A 112 -7.68 -12.64 8.87
C CYS A 112 -7.27 -13.26 7.52
N LEU A 113 -6.32 -12.65 6.80
CA LEU A 113 -5.78 -13.17 5.54
C LEU A 113 -5.12 -14.52 5.70
N ILE A 114 -4.30 -14.69 6.73
CA ILE A 114 -3.65 -15.97 7.04
C ILE A 114 -4.71 -17.01 7.43
N ALA A 115 -5.70 -16.63 8.24
CA ALA A 115 -6.80 -17.53 8.61
C ALA A 115 -7.61 -17.98 7.39
N GLU A 116 -7.90 -17.08 6.44
CA GLU A 116 -8.56 -17.42 5.18
C GLU A 116 -7.72 -18.37 4.33
N MET A 117 -6.42 -18.07 4.19
CA MET A 117 -5.46 -18.92 3.48
C MET A 117 -5.36 -20.33 4.09
N CYS A 118 -5.40 -20.45 5.42
CA CYS A 118 -5.38 -21.75 6.12
C CYS A 118 -6.72 -22.51 6.03
N ARG A 119 -7.85 -21.79 5.91
CA ARG A 119 -9.19 -22.39 5.92
C ARG A 119 -9.74 -22.76 4.54
N SER A 120 -9.15 -22.26 3.46
CA SER A 120 -9.58 -22.52 2.08
C SER A 120 -8.59 -23.43 1.34
N PRO A 121 -8.77 -24.77 1.30
CA PRO A 121 -7.81 -25.63 0.64
C PRO A 121 -7.88 -25.59 -0.89
N LYS A 122 -8.97 -25.09 -1.50
CA LYS A 122 -9.19 -25.20 -2.95
C LYS A 122 -10.11 -24.09 -3.49
N HIS A 123 -9.63 -23.40 -4.52
CA HIS A 123 -10.42 -22.84 -5.62
C HIS A 123 -11.36 -21.65 -5.31
N SER A 124 -10.81 -20.47 -5.06
CA SER A 124 -11.43 -19.22 -5.50
C SER A 124 -10.33 -18.21 -5.78
N GLY A 125 -10.03 -17.99 -7.06
CA GLY A 125 -8.91 -17.18 -7.54
C GLY A 125 -9.08 -15.67 -7.38
N VAL A 126 -9.70 -15.22 -6.30
CA VAL A 126 -9.70 -13.82 -5.85
C VAL A 126 -9.80 -13.88 -4.33
N PRO A 127 -8.80 -13.41 -3.56
CA PRO A 127 -8.96 -13.14 -2.14
C PRO A 127 -10.22 -12.31 -1.95
N GLY A 128 -11.10 -12.74 -1.03
CA GLY A 128 -12.45 -12.20 -0.89
C GLY A 128 -12.49 -10.68 -0.97
N SER A 129 -13.50 -10.15 -1.69
CA SER A 129 -13.72 -8.76 -2.12
C SER A 129 -13.73 -7.66 -1.04
N CYS A 130 -13.22 -7.91 0.16
CA CYS A 130 -12.98 -6.97 1.25
C CYS A 130 -11.60 -6.27 1.18
N LEU A 131 -10.70 -6.69 0.27
CA LEU A 131 -9.29 -6.24 0.21
C LEU A 131 -9.04 -5.02 -0.67
N LEU A 132 -10.11 -4.33 -1.10
CA LEU A 132 -10.01 -2.96 -1.64
C LEU A 132 -9.81 -1.92 -0.54
N LEU A 133 -10.04 -2.27 0.73
CA LEU A 133 -9.89 -1.33 1.84
C LEU A 133 -8.44 -0.85 2.03
N PRO A 134 -7.40 -1.69 2.00
CA PRO A 134 -6.01 -1.23 2.09
C PRO A 134 -5.62 -0.34 0.89
N SER A 135 -5.77 -0.82 -0.34
CA SER A 135 -5.32 -0.05 -1.51
C SER A 135 -6.10 1.27 -1.72
N ALA A 136 -7.40 1.32 -1.40
CA ALA A 136 -8.18 2.56 -1.48
C ALA A 136 -7.83 3.57 -0.38
N TRP A 137 -7.46 3.09 0.81
CA TRP A 137 -7.06 3.97 1.90
C TRP A 137 -5.67 4.57 1.65
N ASP A 138 -4.74 3.84 1.04
CA ASP A 138 -3.40 4.34 0.69
C ASP A 138 -3.46 5.47 -0.34
N VAL A 139 -4.28 5.33 -1.39
CA VAL A 139 -4.48 6.39 -2.39
C VAL A 139 -5.17 7.61 -1.76
N ALA A 140 -6.17 7.39 -0.90
CA ALA A 140 -6.84 8.46 -0.19
C ALA A 140 -5.92 9.18 0.80
N MET A 141 -5.00 8.45 1.45
CA MET A 141 -4.04 9.03 2.37
C MET A 141 -2.92 9.77 1.65
N ALA A 142 -2.39 9.22 0.55
CA ALA A 142 -1.45 9.90 -0.33
C ALA A 142 -2.03 11.23 -0.85
N ALA A 143 -3.28 11.22 -1.33
CA ALA A 143 -3.97 12.44 -1.76
C ALA A 143 -4.18 13.45 -0.61
N ARG A 144 -4.41 12.96 0.62
CA ARG A 144 -4.60 13.82 1.78
C ARG A 144 -3.30 14.40 2.33
N LEU A 145 -2.21 13.65 2.31
CA LEU A 145 -0.87 14.17 2.62
C LEU A 145 -0.46 15.26 1.62
N HIS A 146 -0.76 15.06 0.33
CA HIS A 146 -0.52 16.06 -0.73
C HIS A 146 -1.27 17.39 -0.53
N SER A 147 -2.46 17.37 0.06
CA SER A 147 -3.24 18.61 0.31
C SER A 147 -2.84 19.35 1.58
N LEU A 148 -2.18 18.69 2.54
CA LEU A 148 -1.78 19.28 3.82
C LEU A 148 -0.38 19.93 3.78
N GLN A 149 0.47 19.54 2.84
CA GLN A 149 1.83 20.06 2.69
C GLN A 149 1.91 21.58 2.37
N PRO A 150 1.09 22.15 1.46
CA PRO A 150 1.08 23.60 1.24
C PRO A 150 0.53 24.39 2.46
N ALA A 151 -0.36 23.79 3.26
CA ALA A 151 -0.91 24.45 4.45
C ALA A 151 0.10 24.56 5.60
N ALA A 152 0.93 23.52 5.81
CA ALA A 152 1.98 23.54 6.82
C ALA A 152 3.12 24.53 6.49
N GLN A 153 3.46 24.67 5.21
CA GLN A 153 4.45 25.66 4.74
C GLN A 153 3.97 27.11 4.91
N LEU A 154 2.68 27.38 4.66
CA LEU A 154 2.08 28.70 4.88
C LEU A 154 2.04 29.10 6.37
N GLN A 155 1.90 28.13 7.28
CA GLN A 155 1.95 28.39 8.73
C GLN A 155 3.37 28.63 9.24
N ALA A 156 4.39 28.03 8.61
CA ALA A 156 5.80 28.23 8.96
C ALA A 156 6.37 29.56 8.41
N LEU A 157 5.84 30.08 7.31
CA LEU A 157 6.21 31.38 6.72
C LEU A 157 5.45 32.58 7.32
N GLY A 158 4.44 32.33 8.16
CA GLY A 158 3.61 33.34 8.82
C GLY A 158 4.01 33.68 10.26
N ARG A 159 5.23 33.31 10.69
CA ARG A 159 5.81 33.70 11.99
C ARG A 159 7.18 34.31 11.81
#